data_AF-A0A951D3F0-F1
#
_entry.id   AF-A0A951D3F0-F1
#
_cell.length_a   1.000
_cell.length_b   1.000
_cell.length_c   1.000
_cell.angle_alpha   90.00
_cell.angle_beta   90.00
_cell.angle_gamma   90.00
#
_symmetry.space_group_name_H-M   'P 1'
#
loop_
_entity.id
_entity.type
_entity.pdbx_description
1 polymer ?
#
loop_
_entity_poly.entity_id
_entity_poly.type
_entity_poly.pdbx_seq_one_letter_code
_entity_poly.pdbx_strand_id
1 'polypeptide(L)'
;MAASASRRATIPDVTVLFGRAVHVVRRTSRPTFARAVVLEVDGFTRGGKKVTTAAGIIEWRFVFDNQLSRSRFSSATIVYGPRPAKFGKVNGYRQPFLEDLRLSKAPKMTLAAAVARLKQAGFSKGFFNVTLRKPVARRRLNPLYIFTIGAGRFVAVDTVTKRVQRFR
;
A
#
# COMPACT_ATOMS: atom_id res chain seq x y z
N MET A 1 -3.85 -6.76 42.16
CA MET A 1 -3.88 -5.72 41.11
C MET A 1 -3.84 -6.42 39.75
N ALA A 2 -4.93 -6.40 38.98
CA ALA A 2 -4.98 -7.04 37.67
C ALA A 2 -4.30 -6.16 36.61
N ALA A 3 -3.26 -6.69 35.96
CA ALA A 3 -2.61 -6.04 34.83
C ALA A 3 -3.58 -6.02 33.65
N SER A 4 -4.10 -4.84 33.31
CA SER A 4 -4.83 -4.60 32.07
C SER A 4 -3.88 -4.82 30.89
N ALA A 5 -3.92 -6.01 30.30
CA ALA A 5 -3.29 -6.30 29.02
C ALA A 5 -3.93 -5.40 27.96
N SER A 6 -3.32 -4.24 27.67
CA SER A 6 -3.74 -3.40 26.55
C SER A 6 -3.66 -4.26 25.28
N ARG A 7 -4.81 -4.67 24.73
CA ARG A 7 -4.87 -5.27 23.41
C ARG A 7 -4.32 -4.22 22.46
N ARG A 8 -3.05 -4.37 22.07
CA ARG A 8 -2.43 -3.56 21.02
C ARG A 8 -3.33 -3.70 19.80
N ALA A 9 -4.14 -2.68 19.51
CA ALA A 9 -4.98 -2.68 18.32
C ALA A 9 -4.09 -2.96 17.11
N THR A 10 -4.37 -4.07 16.45
CA THR A 10 -3.70 -4.51 15.23
C THR A 10 -4.07 -3.54 14.12
N ILE A 11 -3.07 -3.07 13.36
CA ILE A 11 -3.34 -2.25 12.19
C ILE A 11 -4.16 -3.10 11.20
N PRO A 12 -5.30 -2.60 10.67
CA PRO A 12 -6.07 -3.33 9.68
C PRO A 12 -5.23 -3.68 8.46
N ASP A 13 -5.55 -4.79 7.79
CA ASP A 13 -4.90 -5.14 6.53
C ASP A 13 -5.08 -4.03 5.48
N VAL A 14 -4.09 -3.89 4.60
CA VAL A 14 -4.08 -2.87 3.56
C VAL A 14 -5.31 -2.92 2.65
N THR A 15 -5.91 -4.09 2.45
CA THR A 15 -7.15 -4.24 1.67
C THR A 15 -8.33 -3.50 2.30
N VAL A 16 -8.41 -3.46 3.64
CA VAL A 16 -9.40 -2.69 4.39
C VAL A 16 -9.05 -1.20 4.37
N LEU A 17 -7.77 -0.87 4.60
CA LEU A 17 -7.31 0.52 4.60
C LEU A 17 -7.48 1.18 3.23
N PHE A 18 -7.34 0.43 2.13
CA PHE A 18 -7.57 0.91 0.77
C PHE A 18 -8.96 1.52 0.60
N GLY A 19 -10.00 0.77 0.97
CA GLY A 19 -11.39 1.27 0.84
C GLY A 19 -11.63 2.50 1.71
N ARG A 20 -11.06 2.52 2.92
CA ARG A 20 -11.15 3.66 3.83
C ARG A 20 -10.41 4.88 3.30
N ALA A 21 -9.21 4.72 2.75
CA ALA A 21 -8.42 5.79 2.15
C ALA A 21 -9.17 6.43 0.97
N VAL A 22 -9.74 5.60 0.07
CA VAL A 22 -10.58 6.08 -1.04
C VAL A 22 -11.76 6.90 -0.51
N HIS A 23 -12.43 6.41 0.52
CA HIS A 23 -13.57 7.11 1.13
C HIS A 23 -13.16 8.46 1.72
N VAL A 24 -12.09 8.50 2.51
CA VAL A 24 -11.58 9.73 3.13
C VAL A 24 -11.21 10.74 2.04
N VAL A 25 -10.36 10.35 1.09
CA VAL A 25 -9.86 11.25 0.04
C VAL A 25 -11.00 11.82 -0.80
N ARG A 26 -11.94 10.99 -1.28
CA ARG A 26 -13.06 11.46 -2.13
C ARG A 26 -14.09 12.31 -1.40
N ARG A 27 -14.12 12.26 -0.06
CA ARG A 27 -14.96 13.14 0.76
C ARG A 27 -14.23 14.39 1.21
N THR A 28 -12.90 14.41 1.17
CA THR A 28 -12.12 15.62 1.45
C THR A 28 -12.35 16.67 0.37
N SER A 29 -12.68 17.89 0.80
CA SER A 29 -12.73 19.11 -0.01
C SER A 29 -13.36 18.90 -1.38
N ARG A 30 -14.61 18.42 -1.43
CA ARG A 30 -15.33 18.29 -2.70
C ARG A 30 -15.42 19.67 -3.40
N PRO A 31 -15.24 19.73 -4.73
CA PRO A 31 -15.05 18.62 -5.67
C PRO A 31 -13.58 18.20 -5.89
N THR A 32 -12.61 18.80 -5.18
CA THR A 32 -11.17 18.70 -5.47
C THR A 32 -10.66 17.28 -5.67
N PHE A 33 -11.09 16.32 -4.84
CA PHE A 33 -10.62 14.93 -4.91
C PHE A 33 -11.73 13.91 -5.21
N ALA A 34 -12.89 14.38 -5.69
CA ALA A 34 -14.11 13.56 -5.76
C ALA A 34 -13.96 12.30 -6.65
N ARG A 35 -13.06 12.31 -7.62
CA ARG A 35 -12.79 11.21 -8.56
C ARG A 35 -11.39 10.62 -8.43
N ALA A 36 -10.72 10.87 -7.31
CA ALA A 36 -9.40 10.29 -7.04
C ALA A 36 -9.43 8.75 -7.11
N VAL A 37 -8.43 8.13 -7.72
CA VAL A 37 -8.27 6.66 -7.85
C VAL A 37 -6.87 6.28 -7.38
N VAL A 38 -6.74 5.20 -6.59
CA VAL A 38 -5.44 4.76 -6.08
C VAL A 38 -4.52 4.34 -7.24
N LEU A 39 -3.25 4.71 -7.17
CA LEU A 39 -2.18 4.25 -8.06
C LEU A 39 -1.33 3.19 -7.35
N GLU A 40 -0.83 3.53 -6.16
CA GLU A 40 0.00 2.67 -5.34
C GLU A 40 -0.27 2.86 -3.84
N VAL A 41 0.13 1.86 -3.06
CA VAL A 41 0.06 1.87 -1.60
C VAL A 41 1.38 1.37 -1.02
N ASP A 42 2.11 2.24 -0.33
CA ASP A 42 3.40 1.92 0.29
C ASP A 42 3.26 1.59 1.76
N GLY A 43 3.79 0.45 2.17
CA GLY A 43 3.83 -0.03 3.54
C GLY A 43 5.22 0.06 4.12
N PHE A 44 5.36 0.79 5.23
CA PHE A 44 6.63 1.04 5.89
C PHE A 44 6.76 0.32 7.24
N THR A 45 7.98 -0.13 7.52
CA THR A 45 8.37 -0.72 8.79
C THR A 45 8.87 0.35 9.76
N ARG A 46 8.89 0.04 11.06
CA ARG A 46 9.40 0.97 12.07
C ARG A 46 10.90 1.24 11.86
N GLY A 47 11.24 2.48 11.55
CA GLY A 47 12.63 2.90 11.36
C GLY A 47 13.35 2.14 10.24
N GLY A 48 12.61 1.67 9.23
CA GLY A 48 13.19 0.89 8.12
C GLY A 48 13.77 -0.46 8.54
N LYS A 49 13.35 -1.02 9.69
CA LYS A 49 13.86 -2.31 10.17
C LYS A 49 13.25 -3.47 9.38
N LYS A 50 14.07 -4.47 9.08
CA LYS A 50 13.61 -5.70 8.41
C LYS A 50 12.57 -6.43 9.28
N VAL A 51 11.49 -6.87 8.66
CA VAL A 51 10.42 -7.66 9.30
C VAL A 51 10.10 -8.92 8.51
N THR A 52 9.49 -9.90 9.19
CA THR A 52 9.13 -11.20 8.59
C THR A 52 7.62 -11.45 8.56
N THR A 53 6.81 -10.47 8.96
CA THR A 53 5.35 -10.59 9.06
C THR A 53 4.65 -9.34 8.54
N ALA A 54 3.39 -9.49 8.12
CA ALA A 54 2.55 -8.38 7.69
C ALA A 54 2.34 -7.33 8.80
N ALA A 55 2.24 -7.77 10.05
CA ALA A 55 2.11 -6.90 11.23
C ALA A 55 3.35 -6.02 11.49
N GLY A 56 4.48 -6.32 10.84
CA GLY A 56 5.68 -5.49 10.88
C GLY A 56 5.55 -4.19 10.07
N ILE A 57 4.55 -4.09 9.19
CA ILE A 57 4.19 -2.85 8.50
C ILE A 57 3.29 -2.02 9.41
N ILE A 58 3.74 -0.81 9.74
CA ILE A 58 3.09 0.04 10.75
C ILE A 58 2.56 1.37 10.23
N GLU A 59 2.91 1.71 9.00
CA GLU A 59 2.51 2.94 8.33
C GLU A 59 2.20 2.64 6.87
N TRP A 60 1.18 3.31 6.34
CA TRP A 60 0.74 3.16 4.97
C TRP A 60 0.58 4.52 4.29
N ARG A 61 1.25 4.74 3.16
CA ARG A 61 1.02 5.87 2.28
C ARG A 61 0.20 5.43 1.09
N PHE A 62 -0.91 6.10 0.82
CA PHE A 62 -1.74 5.88 -0.35
C PHE A 62 -1.50 7.01 -1.34
N VAL A 63 -1.22 6.66 -2.60
CA VAL A 63 -1.04 7.61 -3.70
C VAL A 63 -2.22 7.50 -4.64
N PHE A 64 -2.76 8.64 -5.05
CA PHE A 64 -3.94 8.73 -5.89
C PHE A 64 -3.65 9.53 -7.15
N ASP A 65 -4.14 9.04 -8.28
CA ASP A 65 -4.39 9.85 -9.46
C ASP A 65 -5.66 10.66 -9.25
N ASN A 66 -5.58 11.96 -9.51
CA ASN A 66 -6.69 12.90 -9.34
C ASN A 66 -7.07 13.63 -10.63
N GLN A 67 -6.46 13.30 -11.77
CA GLN A 67 -6.71 13.98 -13.04
C GLN A 67 -8.19 13.95 -13.46
N LEU A 68 -8.91 12.87 -13.13
CA LEU A 68 -10.33 12.72 -13.42
C LEU A 68 -11.23 13.71 -12.67
N SER A 69 -10.76 14.28 -11.55
CA SER A 69 -11.49 15.27 -10.76
C SER A 69 -11.47 16.67 -11.39
N ARG A 70 -10.65 16.91 -12.42
CA ARG A 70 -10.50 18.22 -13.09
C ARG A 70 -10.23 19.37 -12.11
N SER A 71 -9.44 19.10 -11.07
CA SER A 71 -9.04 20.10 -10.06
C SER A 71 -7.64 20.66 -10.35
N ARG A 72 -7.19 21.65 -9.58
CA ARG A 72 -5.80 22.16 -9.63
C ARG A 72 -4.72 21.14 -9.23
N PHE A 73 -5.12 20.00 -8.64
CA PHE A 73 -4.22 18.94 -8.23
C PHE A 73 -4.39 17.72 -9.14
N SER A 74 -3.28 17.26 -9.72
CA SER A 74 -3.20 16.08 -10.59
C SER A 74 -3.04 14.78 -9.81
N SER A 75 -2.49 14.84 -8.60
CA SER A 75 -2.37 13.68 -7.70
C SER A 75 -2.64 14.07 -6.24
N ALA A 76 -2.84 13.06 -5.40
CA ALA A 76 -3.01 13.25 -3.96
C ALA A 76 -2.37 12.12 -3.15
N THR A 77 -2.00 12.40 -1.90
CA THR A 77 -1.54 11.38 -0.96
C THR A 77 -2.26 11.49 0.38
N ILE A 78 -2.35 10.38 1.08
CA ILE A 78 -2.78 10.32 2.48
C ILE A 78 -1.99 9.23 3.20
N VAL A 79 -1.63 9.48 4.45
CA VAL A 79 -0.89 8.54 5.29
C VAL A 79 -1.81 7.99 6.38
N TYR A 80 -1.70 6.70 6.67
CA TYR A 80 -2.28 6.04 7.83
C TYR A 80 -1.17 5.55 8.75
N GLY A 81 -1.24 5.92 10.03
CA GLY A 81 -0.19 5.58 10.99
C GLY A 81 1.06 6.47 10.87
N PRO A 82 2.17 6.12 11.57
CA PRO A 82 2.21 5.12 12.64
C PRO A 82 1.38 5.60 13.83
N ARG A 83 1.32 4.84 14.93
CA ARG A 83 0.42 5.17 16.05
C ARG A 83 0.50 6.65 16.47
N PRO A 84 -0.64 7.32 16.72
CA PRO A 84 -2.01 6.78 16.73
C PRO A 84 -2.50 6.36 15.33
N ALA A 85 -3.08 5.17 15.22
CA ALA A 85 -3.38 4.53 13.94
C ALA A 85 -4.62 5.14 13.27
N LYS A 86 -4.45 6.34 12.71
CA LYS A 86 -5.47 7.15 12.03
C LYS A 86 -4.95 7.66 10.69
N PHE A 87 -5.87 8.07 9.83
CA PHE A 87 -5.53 8.81 8.63
C PHE A 87 -5.11 10.25 8.98
N GLY A 88 -4.05 10.72 8.33
CA GLY A 88 -3.60 12.10 8.37
C GLY A 88 -4.39 13.00 7.41
N LYS A 89 -3.82 14.16 7.09
CA LYS A 89 -4.37 15.10 6.10
C LYS A 89 -4.15 14.57 4.68
N VAL A 90 -5.08 14.89 3.79
CA VAL A 90 -4.91 14.69 2.34
C VAL A 90 -4.01 15.80 1.80
N ASN A 91 -2.94 15.43 1.12
CA ASN A 91 -2.05 16.38 0.44
C ASN A 91 -2.30 16.28 -1.07
N GLY A 92 -2.58 17.41 -1.72
CA GLY A 92 -2.73 17.49 -3.17
C GLY A 92 -1.46 18.00 -3.84
N TYR A 93 -1.14 17.49 -5.02
CA TYR A 93 0.03 17.89 -5.80
C TYR A 93 -0.38 18.26 -7.22
N ARG A 94 0.25 19.31 -7.77
CA ARG A 94 -0.03 19.78 -9.15
C ARG A 94 0.51 18.83 -10.22
N GLN A 95 1.54 18.07 -9.88
CA GLN A 95 2.19 17.13 -10.79
C GLN A 95 1.48 15.77 -10.76
N PRO A 96 1.34 15.11 -11.92
CA PRO A 96 0.85 13.74 -11.97
C PRO A 96 1.87 12.79 -11.37
N PHE A 97 1.39 11.69 -10.80
CA PHE A 97 2.23 10.56 -10.45
C PHE A 97 2.19 9.58 -11.61
N LEU A 98 3.35 9.28 -12.20
CA LEU A 98 3.49 8.49 -13.41
C LEU A 98 3.85 7.03 -13.06
N GLU A 99 4.00 6.18 -14.07
CA GLU A 99 4.54 4.80 -13.96
C GLU A 99 3.61 3.70 -13.40
N ASP A 100 2.47 4.07 -12.81
CA ASP A 100 1.50 3.11 -12.30
C ASP A 100 0.12 3.19 -12.96
N LEU A 101 -0.50 2.01 -13.09
CA LEU A 101 -1.88 1.88 -13.54
C LEU A 101 -2.83 1.98 -12.35
N ARG A 102 -3.94 2.70 -12.55
CA ARG A 102 -5.02 2.85 -11.57
C ARG A 102 -5.50 1.50 -11.01
N LEU A 103 -5.54 1.43 -9.69
CA LEU A 103 -6.19 0.38 -8.91
C LEU A 103 -7.63 0.81 -8.61
N SER A 104 -8.60 0.26 -9.36
CA SER A 104 -10.02 0.59 -9.15
C SER A 104 -10.61 -0.03 -7.89
N LYS A 105 -10.01 -1.11 -7.39
CA LYS A 105 -10.41 -1.84 -6.19
C LYS A 105 -9.21 -2.45 -5.47
N ALA A 106 -9.36 -2.67 -4.17
CA ALA A 106 -8.39 -3.45 -3.41
C ALA A 106 -8.29 -4.88 -3.97
N PRO A 107 -7.08 -5.48 -4.01
CA PRO A 107 -6.95 -6.90 -4.31
C PRO A 107 -7.64 -7.76 -3.23
N LYS A 108 -8.08 -8.97 -3.59
CA LYS A 108 -8.62 -9.93 -2.62
C LYS A 108 -7.53 -10.55 -1.72
N MET A 109 -6.28 -10.60 -2.21
CA MET A 109 -5.15 -11.13 -1.45
C MET A 109 -4.72 -10.13 -0.36
N THR A 110 -4.68 -10.59 0.89
CA THR A 110 -4.16 -9.83 2.04
C THR A 110 -2.64 -9.77 2.02
N LEU A 111 -2.04 -8.82 2.75
CA LEU A 111 -0.60 -8.76 2.90
C LEU A 111 -0.06 -10.02 3.60
N ALA A 112 -0.79 -10.53 4.59
CA ALA A 112 -0.41 -11.76 5.29
C ALA A 112 -0.30 -12.97 4.34
N ALA A 113 -1.24 -13.12 3.41
CA ALA A 113 -1.19 -14.16 2.39
C ALA A 113 -0.01 -13.96 1.43
N ALA A 114 0.29 -12.73 1.02
CA ALA A 114 1.45 -12.43 0.18
C ALA A 114 2.77 -12.75 0.88
N VAL A 115 2.92 -12.38 2.16
CA VAL A 115 4.09 -12.73 2.98
C VAL A 115 4.25 -14.25 3.12
N ALA A 116 3.16 -14.99 3.26
CA ALA A 116 3.21 -16.45 3.28
C ALA A 116 3.74 -17.03 1.96
N ARG A 117 3.32 -16.50 0.81
CA ARG A 117 3.85 -16.89 -0.52
C ARG A 117 5.32 -16.54 -0.68
N LEU A 118 5.73 -15.36 -0.22
CA LEU A 118 7.12 -14.93 -0.21
C LEU A 118 8.02 -15.93 0.55
N LYS A 119 7.58 -16.35 1.75
CA LYS A 119 8.29 -17.36 2.56
C LYS A 119 8.36 -18.73 1.88
N GLN A 120 7.24 -19.20 1.32
CA GLN A 120 7.18 -20.48 0.58
C GLN A 120 8.15 -20.50 -0.62
N ALA A 121 8.41 -19.35 -1.24
CA ALA A 121 9.37 -19.21 -2.33
C ALA A 121 10.84 -19.05 -1.88
N GLY A 122 11.14 -19.29 -0.60
CA GLY A 122 12.49 -19.27 -0.03
C GLY A 122 12.97 -17.90 0.48
N PHE A 123 12.12 -16.87 0.47
CA PHE A 123 12.46 -15.52 0.95
C PHE A 123 12.08 -15.33 2.43
N SER A 124 12.58 -16.21 3.30
CA SER A 124 12.24 -16.22 4.74
C SER A 124 12.98 -15.16 5.57
N LYS A 125 14.06 -14.58 5.03
CA LYS A 125 14.91 -13.60 5.73
C LYS A 125 14.22 -12.26 6.05
N GLY A 126 13.04 -12.01 5.49
CA GLY A 126 12.24 -10.80 5.72
C GLY A 126 12.41 -9.70 4.65
N PHE A 127 11.72 -8.58 4.85
CA PHE A 127 11.63 -7.45 3.94
C PHE A 127 11.62 -6.11 4.71
N PHE A 128 11.96 -5.02 4.04
CA PHE A 128 12.11 -3.68 4.65
C PHE A 128 10.88 -2.78 4.45
N ASN A 129 10.19 -2.95 3.34
CA ASN A 129 8.95 -2.29 2.97
C ASN A 129 8.22 -3.13 1.93
N VAL A 130 6.96 -2.79 1.67
CA VAL A 130 6.15 -3.42 0.64
C VAL A 130 5.34 -2.37 -0.10
N THR A 131 5.26 -2.46 -1.42
CA THR A 131 4.37 -1.60 -2.22
C THR A 131 3.32 -2.46 -2.91
N LEU A 132 2.05 -2.10 -2.76
CA LEU A 132 0.96 -2.63 -3.56
C LEU A 132 0.71 -1.69 -4.74
N ARG A 133 1.03 -2.14 -5.96
CA ARG A 133 0.83 -1.36 -7.18
C ARG A 133 0.56 -2.23 -8.39
N LYS A 134 0.15 -1.61 -9.50
CA LYS A 134 0.01 -2.27 -10.80
C LYS A 134 0.96 -1.56 -11.79
N PRO A 135 2.20 -2.06 -11.95
CA PRO A 135 3.20 -1.39 -12.77
C PRO A 135 2.76 -1.27 -14.23
N VAL A 136 3.18 -0.19 -14.88
CA VAL A 136 3.16 -0.10 -16.35
C VAL A 136 4.16 -1.11 -16.90
N ALA A 137 3.69 -2.02 -17.76
CA ALA A 137 4.53 -3.01 -18.42
C ALA A 137 4.00 -3.30 -19.82
N ARG A 138 4.88 -3.77 -20.72
CA ARG A 138 4.50 -4.17 -22.10
C ARG A 138 3.40 -5.23 -22.12
N ARG A 139 3.32 -6.07 -21.08
CA ARG A 139 2.25 -7.05 -20.88
C ARG A 139 1.33 -6.58 -19.75
N ARG A 140 0.04 -6.88 -19.84
CA ARG A 140 -0.91 -6.61 -18.75
C ARG A 140 -0.49 -7.39 -17.50
N LEU A 141 -0.12 -6.66 -16.44
CA LEU A 141 0.15 -7.24 -15.12
C LEU A 141 -1.07 -7.10 -14.22
N ASN A 142 -1.25 -8.07 -13.34
CA ASN A 142 -2.15 -7.93 -12.19
C ASN A 142 -1.51 -7.00 -11.15
N PRO A 143 -2.27 -6.47 -10.17
CA PRO A 143 -1.68 -5.82 -9.01
C PRO A 143 -0.71 -6.76 -8.29
N LEU A 144 0.42 -6.22 -7.84
CA LEU A 144 1.51 -6.94 -7.20
C LEU A 144 1.76 -6.38 -5.80
N TYR A 145 2.06 -7.25 -4.84
CA TYR A 145 2.81 -6.86 -3.65
C TYR A 145 4.30 -6.97 -3.94
N ILE A 146 5.01 -5.85 -3.97
CA ILE A 146 6.44 -5.78 -4.26
C ILE A 146 7.19 -5.54 -2.96
N PHE A 147 8.01 -6.51 -2.55
CA PHE A 147 8.77 -6.52 -1.31
C PHE A 147 10.23 -6.14 -1.58
N THR A 148 10.75 -5.18 -0.82
CA THR A 148 12.19 -4.90 -0.80
C THR A 148 12.88 -5.85 0.17
N ILE A 149 13.75 -6.72 -0.34
CA ILE A 149 14.42 -7.78 0.45
C ILE A 149 15.91 -7.48 0.71
N GLY A 150 16.44 -6.42 0.11
CA GLY A 150 17.83 -5.96 0.21
C GLY A 150 18.05 -4.68 -0.60
N ALA A 151 19.25 -4.10 -0.53
CA ALA A 151 19.59 -2.91 -1.31
C ALA A 151 19.36 -3.16 -2.82
N GLY A 152 18.40 -2.43 -3.41
CA GLY A 152 18.00 -2.57 -4.81
C GLY A 152 17.37 -3.91 -5.20
N ARG A 153 17.03 -4.79 -4.24
CA ARG A 153 16.52 -6.15 -4.53
C ARG A 153 15.04 -6.26 -4.21
N PHE A 154 14.26 -6.63 -5.22
CA PHE A 154 12.80 -6.68 -5.15
C PHE A 154 12.25 -8.07 -5.52
N VAL A 155 11.20 -8.47 -4.81
CA VAL A 155 10.42 -9.68 -5.11
C VAL A 155 8.94 -9.32 -5.10
N ALA A 156 8.23 -9.67 -6.16
CA ALA A 156 6.79 -9.48 -6.26
C ALA A 156 6.01 -10.75 -5.92
N VAL A 157 4.80 -10.58 -5.39
CA VAL A 157 3.75 -11.59 -5.36
C VAL A 157 2.56 -11.06 -6.12
N ASP A 158 2.14 -11.79 -7.15
CA ASP A 158 0.95 -11.46 -7.94
C ASP A 158 -0.32 -11.73 -7.12
N THR A 159 -1.15 -10.70 -6.96
CA THR A 159 -2.34 -10.75 -6.10
C THR A 159 -3.47 -11.64 -6.65
N VAL A 160 -3.39 -12.04 -7.92
CA VAL A 160 -4.38 -12.88 -8.61
C VAL A 160 -3.81 -14.29 -8.79
N THR A 161 -2.66 -14.42 -9.45
CA THR A 161 -2.06 -15.74 -9.77
C THR A 161 -1.32 -16.35 -8.58
N LYS A 162 -1.05 -15.57 -7.52
CA LYS A 162 -0.30 -15.97 -6.32
C LYS A 162 1.15 -16.36 -6.60
N ARG A 163 1.64 -16.15 -7.83
CA ARG A 163 3.01 -16.45 -8.24
C ARG A 163 3.99 -15.43 -7.67
N VAL A 164 5.15 -15.91 -7.26
CA VAL A 164 6.28 -15.08 -6.83
C VAL A 164 7.17 -14.77 -8.03
N GLN A 165 7.51 -13.50 -8.22
CA GLN A 165 8.30 -13.01 -9.35
C GLN A 165 9.53 -12.27 -8.83
N ARG A 166 10.69 -12.47 -9.46
CA ARG A 166 11.90 -11.70 -9.17
C ARG A 166 12.01 -10.59 -10.20
N PHE A 167 12.23 -9.36 -9.78
CA PHE A 167 12.68 -8.32 -10.69
C PHE A 167 14.19 -8.50 -10.85
N ARG A 168 14.63 -8.67 -12.10
CA ARG A 168 16.05 -8.64 -12.47
C ARG A 168 16.41 -7.22 -12.86
#